data_AF-A0A5J4T4Z1-F1
#
_entry.id   AF-A0A5J4T4Z1-F1
#
_cell.length_a   1.000
_cell.length_b   1.000
_cell.length_c   1.000
_cell.angle_alpha   90.00
_cell.angle_beta   90.00
_cell.angle_gamma   90.00
#
_symmetry.space_group_name_H-M   'P 1'
#
loop_
_entity.id
_entity.type
_entity.pdbx_description
1 polymer ?
#
loop_
_entity_poly.entity_id
_entity_poly.type
_entity_poly.pdbx_seq_one_letter_code
_entity_poly.pdbx_strand_id
1 'polypeptide(L)'
;MFSPLAEFPQFLLLEQTPHLIYLMTIIRDKDTNRSDFIFYSDRIFRILMEAALSQLPFEEKKITTPTSAPYTGKMLPHELCGVSIIRAGESMEKAIRQIIPNISVGKILIQRKEDGSGDNVHYYTKLPINIRD
;
A
#
# COMPACT_ATOMS: atom_id res chain seq x y z
N MET A 1 -1.30 23.28 14.86
CA MET A 1 -1.64 21.91 15.34
C MET A 1 -0.35 21.11 15.24
N PHE A 2 0.25 20.73 16.38
CA PHE A 2 1.46 19.91 16.38
C PHE A 2 1.11 18.56 15.77
N SER A 3 1.76 18.18 14.67
CA SER A 3 1.66 16.82 14.16
C SER A 3 2.55 15.95 15.04
N PRO A 4 2.03 14.96 15.79
CA PRO A 4 2.85 14.05 16.58
C PRO A 4 3.82 13.22 15.71
N LEU A 5 3.70 13.28 14.38
CA LEU A 5 4.63 12.67 13.44
C LEU A 5 5.81 13.58 13.06
N ALA A 6 5.86 14.83 13.54
CA ALA A 6 6.98 15.74 13.27
C ALA A 6 8.32 15.21 13.80
N GLU A 7 8.27 14.34 14.81
CA GLU A 7 9.45 13.66 15.37
C GLU A 7 9.90 12.44 14.55
N PHE A 8 9.12 12.00 13.56
CA PHE A 8 9.40 10.79 12.78
C PHE A 8 9.39 11.09 11.26
N PRO A 9 10.51 11.58 10.69
CA PRO A 9 10.59 12.03 9.31
C PRO A 9 10.33 10.92 8.26
N GLN A 10 10.43 9.65 8.65
CA GLN A 10 10.14 8.50 7.79
C GLN A 10 8.63 8.22 7.61
N PHE A 11 7.75 8.87 8.38
CA PHE A 11 6.32 8.69 8.25
C PHE A 11 5.72 9.76 7.35
N LEU A 12 5.04 9.32 6.31
CA LEU A 12 4.20 10.16 5.49
C LEU A 12 2.74 10.03 5.93
N LEU A 13 2.15 11.12 6.42
CA LEU A 13 0.72 11.19 6.67
C LEU A 13 -0.01 11.60 5.40
N LEU A 14 -1.01 10.82 4.99
CA LEU A 14 -1.90 11.22 3.90
C LEU A 14 -2.61 12.53 4.25
N GLU A 15 -2.78 13.40 3.26
CA GLU A 15 -3.53 14.64 3.43
C GLU A 15 -4.94 14.33 3.94
N GLN A 16 -5.32 15.01 5.03
CA GLN A 16 -6.63 14.83 5.68
C GLN A 16 -7.72 15.59 4.91
N THR A 17 -7.95 15.19 3.66
CA THR A 17 -9.00 15.78 2.82
C THR A 17 -10.39 15.46 3.38
N PRO A 18 -11.41 16.32 3.16
CA PRO A 18 -12.78 16.02 3.55
C PRO A 18 -13.28 14.66 3.01
N HIS A 19 -12.80 14.27 1.82
CA HIS A 19 -13.15 12.99 1.21
C HIS A 19 -12.52 11.80 1.95
N LEU A 20 -11.22 11.86 2.29
CA LEU A 20 -10.58 10.79 3.06
C LEU A 20 -11.24 10.65 4.44
N ILE A 21 -11.55 11.77 5.09
CA ILE A 21 -12.25 11.78 6.38
C ILE A 21 -13.62 11.10 6.25
N TYR A 22 -14.40 11.42 5.21
CA TYR A 22 -15.67 10.75 4.92
C TYR A 22 -15.53 9.23 4.79
N LEU A 23 -14.53 8.75 4.02
CA LEU A 23 -14.28 7.32 3.87
C LEU A 23 -13.93 6.67 5.22
N MET A 24 -13.06 7.33 6.00
CA MET A 24 -12.66 6.87 7.33
C MET A 24 -13.83 6.83 8.32
N THR A 25 -14.78 7.78 8.23
CA THR A 25 -16.00 7.78 9.05
C THR A 25 -16.83 6.52 8.79
N ILE A 26 -17.04 6.16 7.52
CA ILE A 26 -17.85 4.97 7.18
C ILE A 26 -17.21 3.69 7.69
N ILE A 27 -15.92 3.46 7.43
CA ILE A 27 -15.28 2.20 7.84
C ILE A 27 -15.10 2.07 9.37
N ARG A 28 -15.26 3.17 10.12
CA ARG A 28 -15.17 3.20 11.58
C ARG A 28 -16.55 3.14 12.26
N ASP A 29 -17.62 3.42 11.54
CA ASP A 29 -18.96 3.29 12.07
C ASP A 29 -19.29 1.81 12.29
N LYS A 30 -19.68 1.48 13.53
CA LYS A 30 -20.04 0.12 13.95
C LYS A 30 -21.29 -0.40 13.24
N ASP A 31 -22.14 0.51 12.76
CA ASP A 31 -23.42 0.20 12.12
C ASP A 31 -23.26 0.03 10.59
N THR A 32 -22.05 0.25 10.04
CA THR A 32 -21.72 0.00 8.63
C THR A 32 -21.84 -1.48 8.30
N ASN A 33 -22.64 -1.79 7.27
CA ASN A 33 -22.80 -3.16 6.80
C ASN A 33 -21.52 -3.69 6.11
N ARG A 34 -21.45 -5.01 5.96
CA ARG A 34 -20.26 -5.67 5.40
C ARG A 34 -19.92 -5.24 3.97
N SER A 35 -20.90 -5.06 3.09
CA SER A 35 -20.66 -4.69 1.69
C SER A 35 -20.05 -3.30 1.58
N ASP A 36 -20.58 -2.35 2.34
CA ASP A 36 -20.09 -0.98 2.38
C ASP A 36 -18.70 -0.94 3.00
N PHE A 37 -18.48 -1.65 4.11
CA PHE A 37 -17.16 -1.74 4.73
C PHE A 37 -16.09 -2.18 3.73
N ILE A 38 -16.34 -3.23 2.95
CA ILE A 38 -15.41 -3.73 1.94
C ILE A 38 -15.21 -2.68 0.83
N PHE A 39 -16.29 -2.13 0.30
CA PHE A 39 -16.24 -1.16 -0.80
C PHE A 39 -15.46 0.10 -0.42
N TYR A 40 -15.75 0.70 0.74
CA TYR A 40 -15.07 1.91 1.18
C TYR A 40 -13.63 1.64 1.66
N SER A 41 -13.35 0.47 2.24
CA SER A 41 -11.97 0.05 2.56
C SER A 41 -11.11 -0.08 1.30
N ASP A 42 -11.62 -0.74 0.25
CA ASP A 42 -10.93 -0.86 -1.05
C ASP A 42 -10.56 0.52 -1.63
N ARG A 43 -11.44 1.52 -1.47
CA ARG A 43 -11.17 2.91 -1.91
C ARG A 43 -10.05 3.55 -1.11
N ILE A 44 -10.02 3.37 0.21
CA ILE A 44 -8.96 3.88 1.07
C ILE A 44 -7.62 3.21 0.70
N PHE A 45 -7.61 1.90 0.48
CA PHE A 45 -6.41 1.17 0.08
C PHE A 45 -5.84 1.69 -1.23
N ARG A 46 -6.68 2.02 -2.21
CA ARG A 46 -6.20 2.61 -3.46
C ARG A 46 -5.51 3.95 -3.25
N ILE A 47 -6.12 4.84 -2.46
CA ILE A 47 -5.52 6.16 -2.13
C ILE A 47 -4.17 5.95 -1.42
N LEU A 48 -4.14 5.06 -0.43
CA LEU A 48 -2.93 4.76 0.33
C LEU A 48 -1.81 4.18 -0.56
N MET A 49 -2.13 3.23 -1.43
CA MET A 49 -1.17 2.59 -2.31
C MET A 49 -0.60 3.56 -3.36
N GLU A 50 -1.43 4.40 -3.98
CA GLU A 50 -0.95 5.42 -4.93
C GLU A 50 0.02 6.41 -4.26
N ALA A 51 -0.31 6.85 -3.04
CA ALA A 51 0.55 7.74 -2.26
C ALA A 51 1.87 7.05 -1.86
N ALA A 52 1.82 5.77 -1.49
CA ALA A 52 3.00 4.97 -1.16
C ALA A 52 3.91 4.77 -2.38
N LEU A 53 3.33 4.40 -3.53
CA LEU A 53 4.08 4.23 -4.79
C LEU A 53 4.74 5.52 -5.27
N SER A 54 4.13 6.67 -4.97
CA SER A 54 4.71 7.99 -5.28
C SER A 54 6.00 8.29 -4.50
N GLN A 55 6.34 7.50 -3.47
CA GLN A 55 7.59 7.61 -2.72
C GLN A 55 8.74 6.77 -3.31
N LEU A 56 8.49 5.99 -4.36
CA LEU A 56 9.52 5.18 -5.00
C LEU A 56 10.55 6.06 -5.74
N PRO A 57 11.78 5.58 -5.94
CA PRO A 57 12.79 6.31 -6.69
C PRO A 57 12.48 6.27 -8.20
N PHE A 58 11.71 7.24 -8.68
CA PHE A 58 11.38 7.35 -10.11
C PHE A 58 12.57 7.84 -10.94
N GLU A 59 12.79 7.19 -12.07
CA GLU A 59 13.80 7.59 -13.05
C GLU A 59 13.22 8.54 -14.10
N GLU A 60 14.05 9.41 -14.67
CA GLU A 60 13.64 10.27 -15.78
C GLU A 60 13.49 9.46 -17.07
N LYS A 61 12.41 9.68 -17.82
CA LYS A 61 12.19 9.05 -19.11
C LYS A 61 11.78 10.08 -20.16
N LYS A 62 12.59 10.19 -21.21
CA LYS A 62 12.27 11.01 -22.38
C LYS A 62 11.48 10.17 -23.38
N ILE A 63 10.36 10.71 -23.84
CA ILE A 63 9.51 10.11 -24.87
C ILE A 63 9.18 11.16 -25.92
N THR A 64 8.74 10.72 -27.09
CA THR A 64 8.17 11.57 -28.13
C THR A 64 6.66 11.37 -28.14
N THR A 65 5.90 12.46 -28.03
CA THR A 65 4.44 12.41 -28.04
C THR A 65 3.91 12.08 -29.45
N PRO A 66 2.63 11.70 -29.61
CA PRO A 66 2.01 11.53 -30.93
C PRO A 66 2.02 12.80 -31.80
N THR A 67 2.22 13.98 -31.20
CA THR A 67 2.37 15.26 -31.89
C THR A 67 3.83 15.56 -32.26
N SER A 68 4.73 14.59 -32.13
CA SER A 68 6.18 14.69 -32.38
C SER A 68 6.93 15.64 -31.43
N ALA A 69 6.31 16.05 -30.32
CA ALA A 69 6.96 16.89 -29.31
C ALA A 69 7.76 16.03 -28.32
N PRO A 70 8.97 16.46 -27.89
CA PRO A 70 9.67 15.79 -26.80
C PRO A 70 8.96 16.02 -25.47
N TYR A 71 8.85 14.98 -24.63
CA TYR A 71 8.32 15.06 -23.27
C TYR A 71 9.24 14.32 -22.31
N THR A 72 9.61 15.00 -21.22
CA THR A 72 10.41 14.43 -20.13
C THR A 72 9.49 14.04 -18.99
N GLY A 73 9.21 12.74 -18.89
CA GLY A 73 8.36 12.14 -17.86
C GLY A 73 9.15 11.35 -16.82
N LYS A 74 8.44 10.48 -16.11
CA LYS A 74 8.97 9.58 -15.08
C LYS A 74 8.69 8.13 -15.43
N MET A 75 9.56 7.24 -14.96
CA MET A 75 9.42 5.79 -15.08
C MET A 75 9.52 5.14 -13.71
N LEU A 76 8.64 4.17 -13.46
CA LEU A 76 8.70 3.31 -12.28
C LEU A 76 9.94 2.39 -12.36
N PRO A 77 10.54 2.02 -11.22
CA PRO A 77 11.56 0.99 -11.16
C PRO A 77 11.11 -0.33 -11.81
N HIS A 78 12.04 -1.03 -12.45
CA HIS A 78 11.75 -2.24 -13.22
C HIS A 78 11.38 -3.47 -12.37
N GLU A 79 11.70 -3.47 -11.08
CA GLU A 79 11.53 -4.64 -10.20
C GLU A 79 10.81 -4.26 -8.90
N LEU A 80 9.48 -4.37 -8.92
CA LEU A 80 8.65 -4.14 -7.74
C LEU A 80 7.96 -5.44 -7.31
N CYS A 81 7.96 -5.69 -6.02
CA CYS A 81 7.12 -6.71 -5.42
C CYS A 81 6.39 -6.17 -4.19
N GLY A 82 5.20 -6.70 -3.94
CA GLY A 82 4.49 -6.50 -2.68
C GLY A 82 4.78 -7.65 -1.73
N VAL A 83 4.74 -7.39 -0.42
CA VAL A 83 4.73 -8.44 0.59
C VAL A 83 3.56 -8.20 1.53
N SER A 84 2.63 -9.14 1.58
CA SER A 84 1.46 -9.06 2.47
C SER A 84 1.68 -9.86 3.75
N ILE A 85 1.29 -9.28 4.88
CA ILE A 85 1.26 -9.97 6.17
C ILE A 85 -0.12 -10.58 6.36
N ILE A 86 -0.18 -11.90 6.39
CA ILE A 86 -1.41 -12.68 6.52
C ILE A 86 -2.00 -12.49 7.93
N ARG A 87 -3.31 -12.30 8.10
CA ARG A 87 -4.39 -12.27 7.06
C ARG A 87 -4.75 -10.87 6.61
N ALA A 88 -4.66 -9.87 7.50
CA ALA A 88 -5.18 -8.53 7.23
C ALA A 88 -4.53 -7.87 6.00
N GLY A 89 -3.23 -8.07 5.79
CA GLY A 89 -2.50 -7.51 4.66
C GLY A 89 -2.98 -8.00 3.30
N GLU A 90 -3.62 -9.18 3.22
CA GLU A 90 -4.17 -9.70 1.96
C GLU A 90 -5.31 -8.83 1.42
N SER A 91 -5.98 -8.07 2.29
CA SER A 91 -7.05 -7.15 1.88
C SER A 91 -6.58 -6.04 0.93
N MET A 92 -5.30 -5.67 0.97
CA MET A 92 -4.71 -4.63 0.12
C MET A 92 -4.18 -5.16 -1.21
N GLU A 93 -4.02 -6.48 -1.38
CA GLU A 93 -3.44 -7.07 -2.59
C GLU A 93 -4.24 -6.74 -3.85
N LYS A 94 -5.57 -6.65 -3.73
CA LYS A 94 -6.43 -6.25 -4.83
C LYS A 94 -6.12 -4.84 -5.31
N ALA A 95 -5.94 -3.89 -4.37
CA ALA A 95 -5.66 -2.50 -4.69
C ALA A 95 -4.31 -2.35 -5.41
N ILE A 96 -3.25 -3.00 -4.92
CA ILE A 96 -1.94 -2.90 -5.57
C ILE A 96 -1.92 -3.53 -6.97
N ARG A 97 -2.63 -4.65 -7.18
CA ARG A 97 -2.74 -5.30 -8.51
C ARG A 97 -3.54 -4.48 -9.51
N GLN A 98 -4.46 -3.64 -9.05
CA GLN A 98 -5.20 -2.71 -9.90
C GLN A 98 -4.34 -1.52 -10.33
N ILE A 99 -3.34 -1.13 -9.53
CA ILE A 99 -2.44 -0.01 -9.83
C ILE A 99 -1.24 -0.48 -10.67
N ILE A 100 -0.61 -1.60 -10.28
CA ILE A 100 0.51 -2.22 -10.99
C ILE A 100 0.10 -3.62 -11.46
N PRO A 101 -0.32 -3.75 -12.74
CA PRO A 101 -0.63 -5.04 -13.33
C PRO A 101 0.56 -6.00 -13.22
N ASN A 102 0.28 -7.27 -12.93
CA ASN A 102 1.28 -8.35 -12.85
C ASN A 102 2.36 -8.19 -11.77
N ILE A 103 2.15 -7.35 -10.75
CA ILE A 103 3.07 -7.29 -9.61
C ILE A 103 3.19 -8.65 -8.89
N SER A 104 4.43 -9.03 -8.58
CA SER A 104 4.71 -10.20 -7.74
C SER A 104 4.36 -9.90 -6.29
N VAL A 105 3.62 -10.79 -5.62
CA VAL A 105 3.25 -10.60 -4.21
C VAL A 105 3.70 -11.80 -3.39
N GLY A 106 4.63 -11.54 -2.48
CA GLY A 106 5.04 -12.47 -1.43
C GLY A 106 4.09 -12.42 -0.23
N LYS A 107 4.11 -13.46 0.59
CA LYS A 107 3.26 -13.58 1.78
C LYS A 107 4.07 -14.01 2.99
N ILE A 108 3.81 -13.38 4.12
CA ILE A 108 4.39 -13.72 5.42
C ILE A 108 3.25 -13.95 6.41
N LEU A 109 3.28 -15.07 7.14
CA LEU A 109 2.36 -15.34 8.25
C LEU A 109 3.13 -15.23 9.56
N ILE A 110 2.72 -14.28 10.37
CA ILE A 110 3.20 -14.09 11.75
C ILE A 110 2.02 -14.30 12.68
N GLN A 111 2.21 -15.11 13.71
CA GLN A 111 1.20 -15.33 14.74
C GLN A 111 1.86 -15.25 16.12
N ARG A 112 1.16 -14.63 17.05
CA ARG A 112 1.61 -14.48 18.43
C ARG A 112 1.55 -15.84 19.13
N LYS A 113 2.56 -16.16 19.95
CA LYS A 113 2.51 -17.35 20.81
C LYS A 113 1.39 -17.22 21.84
N GLU A 114 0.72 -18.33 22.10
CA GLU A 114 -0.36 -18.42 23.09
C GLU A 114 0.17 -18.62 24.54
N ASP A 115 1.48 -18.60 24.73
CA ASP A 115 2.16 -18.82 26.02
C ASP A 115 2.22 -17.58 26.93
N GLY A 116 1.60 -16.47 26.51
CA GLY A 116 1.58 -15.21 27.28
C GLY A 116 2.88 -14.40 27.22
N SER A 117 3.94 -14.89 26.57
CA SER A 117 5.24 -14.19 26.44
C SER A 117 5.14 -12.89 25.63
N GLY A 118 4.17 -12.82 24.71
CA GLY A 118 4.11 -11.73 23.74
C GLY A 118 5.01 -11.93 22.52
N ASP A 119 5.78 -13.02 22.47
CA ASP A 119 6.64 -13.34 21.35
C ASP A 119 5.83 -13.64 20.09
N ASN A 120 6.35 -13.17 18.96
CA ASN A 120 5.83 -13.49 17.64
C ASN A 120 6.58 -14.70 17.08
N VAL A 121 5.85 -15.69 16.57
CA VAL A 121 6.41 -16.81 15.81
C VAL A 121 6.18 -16.57 14.34
N HIS A 122 7.26 -16.73 13.58
CA HIS A 122 7.24 -16.76 12.14
C HIS A 122 6.81 -18.17 11.70
N TYR A 123 5.62 -18.31 11.12
CA TYR A 123 5.06 -19.62 10.76
C TYR A 123 5.27 -19.96 9.28
N TYR A 124 5.19 -18.97 8.39
CA TYR A 124 5.26 -19.22 6.96
C TYR A 124 5.76 -17.98 6.20
N THR A 125 6.60 -18.23 5.20
CA THR A 125 7.04 -17.21 4.24
C THR A 125 7.11 -17.81 2.85
N LYS A 126 6.56 -17.09 1.88
CA LYS A 126 6.71 -17.36 0.46
C LYS A 126 6.92 -16.04 -0.27
N LEU A 127 8.16 -15.79 -0.70
CA LEU A 127 8.55 -14.56 -1.37
C LEU A 127 8.89 -14.83 -2.84
N PRO A 128 8.83 -13.82 -3.71
CA PRO A 128 9.37 -13.93 -5.06
C PRO A 128 10.86 -14.29 -5.03
N ILE A 129 11.31 -15.04 -6.05
CA ILE A 129 12.67 -15.58 -6.13
C ILE A 129 13.73 -14.47 -6.10
N ASN A 130 13.42 -13.30 -6.67
CA ASN A 130 14.34 -12.16 -6.80
C ASN A 130 14.10 -11.06 -5.73
N ILE A 131 13.64 -11.40 -4.52
CA ILE A 131 13.47 -10.39 -3.45
C ILE A 131 14.80 -10.02 -2.74
N ARG A 132 15.81 -10.87 -2.90
CA ARG A 132 17.16 -10.67 -2.37
C ARG A 132 18.10 -10.54 -3.56
N ASP A 133 18.21 -9.34 -4.09
CA ASP A 133 19.43 -8.79 -4.69
C ASP A 133 19.38 -7.27 -4.49
#